data_AF-A0A7X8MKU8-F1
#
_entry.id   AF-A0A7X8MKU8-F1
#
_cell.length_a   1.000
_cell.length_b   1.000
_cell.length_c   1.000
_cell.angle_alpha   90.00
_cell.angle_beta   90.00
_cell.angle_gamma   90.00
#
_symmetry.space_group_name_H-M   'P 1'
#
loop_
_entity.id
_entity.type
_entity.pdbx_description
1 polymer ?
#
loop_
_entity_poly.entity_id
_entity_poly.type
_entity_poly.pdbx_seq_one_letter_code
_entity_poly.pdbx_strand_id
1 'polypeptide(L)' 'MSSLISAFLVGGALCLIGQLVMDLTKPAITPGHILVGYISIGALLSGLGLYQPLVDLAGAGATVPLSGFGHTLT' A
#
# COMPACT_ATOMS: atom_id res chain seq x y z
N MET A 1 11.19 -9.99 16.25
CA MET A 1 9.78 -10.46 16.39
C MET A 1 8.78 -9.31 16.21
N SER A 2 8.95 -8.15 16.88
CA SER A 2 8.05 -6.98 16.74
C SER A 2 7.93 -6.42 15.31
N SER A 3 8.98 -6.55 14.50
CA SER A 3 8.99 -6.17 13.08
C SER A 3 8.15 -7.08 12.17
N LEU A 4 7.99 -8.38 12.50
CA LEU A 4 7.14 -9.26 11.68
C LEU A 4 5.65 -8.98 11.89
N ILE A 5 5.26 -8.72 13.14
CA ILE A 5 3.86 -8.44 13.48
C ILE A 5 3.43 -7.10 12.86
N SER A 6 4.26 -6.07 12.96
CA SER A 6 4.02 -4.78 12.30
C SER A 6 3.99 -4.91 10.78
N ALA A 7 4.91 -5.65 10.17
CA ALA A 7 4.89 -5.93 8.73
C ALA A 7 3.61 -6.64 8.29
N PHE A 8 3.18 -7.67 9.02
CA PHE A 8 1.95 -8.39 8.74
C PHE A 8 0.71 -7.51 8.89
N LEU A 9 0.62 -6.72 9.97
CA LEU A 9 -0.54 -5.88 10.23
C LEU A 9 -0.65 -4.73 9.22
N VAL A 10 0.45 -4.04 8.90
CA VAL A 10 0.43 -2.91 7.97
C VAL A 10 0.25 -3.41 6.53
N GLY A 11 0.99 -4.43 6.11
CA GLY A 11 0.82 -5.02 4.77
C GLY A 11 -0.57 -5.63 4.59
N GLY A 12 -1.05 -6.34 5.62
CA GLY A 12 -2.39 -6.90 5.65
C GLY A 12 -3.47 -5.82 5.60
N ALA A 13 -3.32 -4.71 6.34
CA ALA A 13 -4.26 -3.59 6.29
C ALA A 13 -4.28 -2.92 4.91
N LEU A 14 -3.12 -2.69 4.29
CA LEU A 14 -3.03 -2.11 2.94
C LEU A 14 -3.73 -3.00 1.90
N CYS A 15 -3.53 -4.32 1.97
CA CYS A 15 -4.21 -5.29 1.11
C CYS A 15 -5.71 -5.35 1.39
N LEU A 16 -6.11 -5.33 2.66
CA LEU A 16 -7.51 -5.36 3.08
C LEU A 16 -8.27 -4.14 2.56
N ILE A 17 -7.68 -2.94 2.61
CA ILE A 17 -8.28 -1.74 2.04
C ILE A 17 -8.55 -1.95 0.54
N GLY A 18 -7.60 -2.52 -0.19
CA GLY A 18 -7.74 -2.74 -1.64
C GLY A 18 -8.83 -3.77 -1.94
N GLN A 19 -8.88 -4.84 -1.16
CA GLN A 19 -9.93 -5.85 -1.23
C GLN A 19 -11.30 -5.25 -0.91
N LEU A 20 -11.42 -4.46 0.15
CA LEU A 20 -12.68 -3.79 0.51
C LEU A 20 -13.14 -2.82 -0.57
N VAL A 21 -12.23 -2.06 -1.20
CA VAL A 21 -12.59 -1.23 -2.35
C VAL A 21 -13.17 -2.11 -3.45
N MET A 22 -12.48 -3.17 -3.86
CA MET A 22 -12.95 -4.08 -4.92
C MET A 22 -14.30 -4.76 -4.59
N ASP A 23 -14.48 -5.21 -3.36
CA ASP A 23 -15.66 -5.96 -2.94
C ASP A 23 -16.89 -5.07 -2.75
N LEU A 24 -16.70 -3.84 -2.25
CA LEU A 24 -17.77 -2.89 -1.98
C LEU A 24 -18.15 -2.02 -3.19
N THR A 25 -17.32 -1.95 -4.25
CA THR A 25 -17.58 -1.08 -5.43
C THR A 25 -17.87 -1.79 -6.76
N LYS A 26 -18.52 -2.97 -6.74
CA LYS A 26 -18.95 -3.70 -7.98
C LYS A 26 -19.83 -2.83 -8.89
N PRO A 27 -19.69 -2.79 -10.25
CA PRO A 27 -18.74 -3.40 -11.21
C PRO A 27 -17.85 -2.35 -11.94
N ALA A 28 -17.74 -1.11 -11.44
CA ALA A 28 -17.01 -0.04 -12.12
C ALA A 28 -15.50 -0.05 -11.86
N ILE A 29 -15.07 -0.59 -10.71
CA ILE A 29 -13.66 -0.67 -10.34
C ILE A 29 -13.06 -1.99 -10.83
N THR A 30 -12.19 -1.87 -11.83
CA THR A 30 -11.39 -2.99 -12.33
C THR A 30 -10.10 -3.14 -11.52
N PRO A 31 -9.44 -4.32 -11.54
CA PRO A 31 -8.12 -4.50 -10.92
C PRO A 31 -7.08 -3.47 -11.39
N GLY A 32 -7.19 -2.98 -12.64
CA GLY A 32 -6.32 -1.94 -13.17
C GLY A 32 -6.45 -0.60 -12.43
N HIS A 33 -7.65 -0.23 -11.99
CA HIS A 33 -7.87 1.00 -11.22
C HIS A 33 -7.21 0.91 -9.84
N ILE A 34 -7.31 -0.24 -9.17
CA ILE A 34 -6.63 -0.47 -7.88
C ILE A 34 -5.12 -0.39 -8.06
N LEU A 35 -4.59 -1.04 -9.11
CA LEU A 35 -3.16 -1.02 -9.41
C LEU A 35 -2.64 0.41 -9.58
N VAL A 36 -3.25 1.19 -10.48
CA VAL A 36 -2.83 2.57 -10.73
C VAL A 36 -3.03 3.43 -9.48
N GLY A 37 -4.19 3.34 -8.81
CA GLY A 37 -4.49 4.13 -7.62
C GLY A 37 -3.50 3.90 -6.49
N TYR A 38 -3.17 2.64 -6.17
CA TYR A 38 -2.22 2.32 -5.11
C TYR A 38 -0.80 2.81 -5.43
N ILE A 39 -0.35 2.61 -6.67
CA ILE A 39 0.99 3.05 -7.10
C ILE A 39 1.07 4.58 -7.07
N SER A 40 0.06 5.28 -7.59
CA SER A 40 0.01 6.75 -7.59
C SER A 40 -0.04 7.33 -6.17
N ILE A 41 -0.84 6.74 -5.27
CA ILE A 41 -0.89 7.15 -3.86
C ILE A 41 0.46 6.91 -3.18
N GLY A 42 1.09 5.75 -3.43
CA GLY A 42 2.41 5.43 -2.93
C GLY A 42 3.49 6.43 -3.37
N ALA A 43 3.53 6.78 -4.65
CA ALA A 43 4.43 7.77 -5.20
C ALA A 43 4.18 9.18 -4.63
N LEU A 44 2.92 9.57 -4.49
CA LEU A 44 2.54 10.86 -3.89
C LEU A 44 2.96 10.97 -2.42
N LEU A 45 2.71 9.92 -1.64
CA LEU A 45 3.15 9.86 -0.25
C LEU A 45 4.67 9.83 -0.13
N SER A 46 5.39 9.22 -1.09
CA SER A 46 6.85 9.25 -1.16
C SER A 46 7.36 10.68 -1.40
N GLY A 47 6.80 11.36 -2.41
CA GLY A 47 7.18 12.75 -2.73
C GLY A 47 6.89 13.75 -1.61
N LEU A 48 5.92 13.46 -0.75
CA LEU A 48 5.62 14.24 0.47
C LEU A 48 6.47 13.82 1.69
N GLY A 49 7.33 12.81 1.57
CA GLY A 49 8.14 12.26 2.66
C GLY A 49 7.33 11.48 3.71
N LEU A 50 6.06 11.17 3.43
CA LEU A 50 5.15 10.50 4.35
C LEU A 50 5.21 8.97 4.24
N TYR A 51 5.80 8.44 3.17
CA TYR A 51 5.94 6.98 2.99
C TYR A 51 7.11 6.40 3.80
N GLN A 52 8.20 7.15 3.95
CA GLN A 52 9.40 6.67 4.65
C GLN A 52 9.12 6.25 6.12
N PRO A 53 8.35 7.01 6.92
CA PRO A 53 7.98 6.57 8.27
C PRO A 53 7.17 5.27 8.29
N LEU A 54 6.39 5.01 7.25
CA LEU A 54 5.63 3.76 7.12
C LEU A 54 6.57 2.57 6.86
N VAL A 55 7.62 2.79 6.06
CA VAL A 55 8.69 1.82 5.83
C VAL A 55 9.50 1.58 7.10
N ASP A 56 9.83 2.61 7.86
CA ASP A 56 10.57 2.47 9.11
C ASP A 56 9.75 1.70 10.18
N LEU A 57 8.42 1.84 10.17
CA LEU A 57 7.52 1.14 11.07
C LEU A 57 7.28 -0.33 10.67
N ALA A 58 7.07 -0.60 9.38
CA ALA A 58 6.54 -1.89 8.91
C ALA A 58 7.48 -2.67 7.98
N GLY A 59 8.59 -2.06 7.53
CA GLY A 59 9.54 -2.65 6.60
C GLY A 59 8.86 -3.25 5.38
N ALA A 60 9.00 -4.57 5.22
CA ALA A 60 8.39 -5.34 4.13
C ALA A 60 6.86 -5.17 4.04
N GLY A 61 6.17 -4.89 5.14
CA GLY A 61 4.73 -4.62 5.15
C GLY A 61 4.34 -3.34 4.41
N ALA A 62 5.25 -2.38 4.30
CA ALA A 62 5.04 -1.17 3.50
C ALA A 62 5.64 -1.32 2.10
N THR A 63 6.80 -1.97 1.93
CA THR A 63 7.51 -1.98 0.64
C THR A 63 6.99 -3.03 -0.36
N VAL A 64 6.41 -4.14 0.09
CA VAL A 64 5.93 -5.21 -0.79
C VAL A 64 4.56 -4.90 -1.46
N PRO A 65 3.58 -4.25 -0.79
CA PRO A 65 2.31 -3.89 -1.44
C PRO A 65 2.47 -2.91 -2.61
N LEU A 66 1.42 -2.78 -3.44
CA LEU A 66 1.40 -1.91 -4.62
C LEU A 66 1.75 -0.44 -4.32
N SER A 67 1.41 0.07 -3.14
CA SER A 67 1.83 1.41 -2.70
C SER A 67 3.34 1.51 -2.48
N GLY A 68 3.99 0.44 -2.04
CA GLY A 68 5.44 0.38 -1.84
C GLY A 68 6.20 0.36 -3.16
N PHE A 69 5.59 -0.22 -4.20
CA PHE A 69 6.10 -0.10 -5.56
C PHE A 69 6.10 1.38 -6.03
N GLY A 70 5.03 2.13 -5.77
CA GLY A 70 4.99 3.58 -6.03
C GLY A 70 6.08 4.37 -5.32
N HIS A 71 6.34 4.05 -4.05
CA HIS A 71 7.46 4.63 -3.28
C HIS A 71 8.83 4.28 -3.87
N THR A 72 9.03 3.06 -4.36
CA THR A 72 10.32 2.61 -4.93
C THR A 72 10.64 3.30 -6.26
N LEU A 73 9.61 3.73 -6.99
CA LEU A 73 9.75 4.47 -8.26
C LEU A 73 10.03 5.97 -8.08
N THR A 74 9.94 6.50 -6.85
CA THR A 74 10.01 7.94 -6.55
C THR A 74 11.16 8.24 -5.60
#